data_AF-A0A4Q9R5Q2-F1
#
_entry.id   AF-A0A4Q9R5Q2-F1
#
_cell.length_a   1.000
_cell.length_b   1.000
_cell.length_c   1.000
_cell.angle_alpha   90.00
_cell.angle_beta   90.00
_cell.angle_gamma   90.00
#
_symmetry.space_group_name_H-M   'P 1'
#
loop_
_entity.id
_entity.type
_entity.pdbx_description
1 polymer ?
#
loop_
_entity_poly.entity_id
_entity_poly.type
_entity_poly.pdbx_seq_one_letter_code
_entity_poly.pdbx_strand_id
1 'polypeptide(L)'
;MAETGLLLLEYEMSHLKKPLIAIILAIIPFFVFLGSQDTVRVNGVVTADNRFNILGVVLGLVAVGMALSILKPSASGSVARKALGALAGLLGVVQVVAAFDVVRIDPWDWLLPDRNLPELTYTRLGPDARPQILVRPDTAEGYSGALRRNKVLMITYTRSHMDYADLCHGGRYRVDTPEALSIPDFLAQEEQDAIVAEIERSRSDPPSECGPRQTARQMGSLVDEINRDLDASVFLKEEYLKRAQAQ
;
A
#
# COMPACT_ATOMS: atom_id res chain seq x y z
N MET A 1 -3.51 -21.79 -48.58
CA MET A 1 -4.32 -20.98 -47.64
C MET A 1 -3.52 -20.53 -46.41
N ALA A 2 -2.59 -21.32 -45.86
CA ALA A 2 -1.75 -20.89 -44.73
C ALA A 2 -0.74 -19.77 -45.08
N GLU A 3 -0.10 -19.81 -46.25
CA GLU A 3 0.90 -18.79 -46.66
C GLU A 3 0.30 -17.39 -46.84
N THR A 4 -0.95 -17.30 -47.27
CA THR A 4 -1.66 -16.04 -47.48
C THR A 4 -1.98 -15.34 -46.15
N GLY A 5 -2.20 -16.11 -45.08
CA GLY A 5 -2.42 -15.58 -43.73
C GLY A 5 -1.15 -14.99 -43.10
N LEU A 6 0.03 -15.59 -43.38
CA LEU A 6 1.30 -15.13 -42.81
C LEU A 6 1.74 -13.77 -43.40
N LEU A 7 1.58 -13.60 -44.71
CA LEU A 7 1.89 -12.34 -45.40
C LEU A 7 0.98 -11.19 -44.97
N LEU A 8 -0.30 -11.47 -44.67
CA LEU A 8 -1.22 -10.47 -44.13
C LEU A 8 -0.82 -10.02 -42.72
N LEU A 9 -0.39 -10.95 -41.86
CA LEU A 9 0.10 -10.63 -40.52
C LEU A 9 1.39 -9.78 -40.55
N GLU A 10 2.35 -10.11 -41.41
CA GLU A 10 3.56 -9.30 -41.57
C GLU A 10 3.27 -7.90 -42.10
N TYR A 11 2.34 -7.79 -43.06
CA TYR A 11 1.93 -6.51 -43.62
C TYR A 11 1.22 -5.64 -42.57
N GLU A 12 0.29 -6.20 -41.79
CA GLU A 12 -0.38 -5.47 -40.71
C GLU A 12 0.60 -5.06 -39.61
N MET A 13 1.50 -5.97 -39.18
CA MET A 13 2.53 -5.66 -38.19
C MET A 13 3.43 -4.50 -38.63
N SER A 14 3.80 -4.44 -39.90
CA SER A 14 4.63 -3.35 -40.42
C SER A 14 3.97 -1.97 -40.29
N HIS A 15 2.63 -1.91 -40.41
CA HIS A 15 1.84 -0.69 -40.29
C HIS A 15 1.61 -0.26 -38.83
N LEU A 16 1.74 -1.19 -37.88
CA LEU A 16 1.60 -0.95 -36.45
C LEU A 16 2.92 -0.56 -35.75
N LYS A 17 4.07 -0.67 -36.42
CA LYS A 17 5.37 -0.32 -35.82
C LYS A 17 5.40 1.11 -35.29
N LYS A 18 4.91 2.08 -36.07
CA LYS A 18 4.91 3.51 -35.67
C LYS A 18 4.09 3.79 -34.41
N PRO A 19 2.80 3.41 -34.30
CA PRO A 19 2.05 3.63 -33.08
C PRO A 19 2.62 2.86 -31.89
N LEU A 20 3.14 1.63 -32.08
CA LEU A 20 3.77 0.88 -30.99
C LEU A 20 5.02 1.58 -30.45
N ILE A 21 5.89 2.09 -31.33
CA ILE A 21 7.04 2.90 -30.92
C ILE A 21 6.59 4.14 -30.14
N ALA A 22 5.55 4.84 -30.62
CA ALA A 22 5.02 6.01 -29.92
C ALA A 22 4.50 5.67 -28.52
N ILE A 23 3.81 4.53 -28.35
CA ILE A 23 3.37 4.03 -27.04
C ILE A 23 4.58 3.73 -26.15
N ILE A 24 5.58 3.02 -26.67
CA ILE A 24 6.79 2.68 -25.90
C ILE A 24 7.51 3.97 -25.43
N LEU A 25 7.66 4.95 -26.31
CA LEU A 25 8.26 6.25 -25.96
C LEU A 25 7.44 7.01 -24.90
N ALA A 26 6.12 6.88 -24.91
CA ALA A 26 5.26 7.47 -23.91
C ALA A 26 5.33 6.73 -22.56
N ILE A 27 5.64 5.42 -22.54
CA ILE A 27 5.64 4.59 -21.32
C ILE A 27 7.00 4.58 -20.62
N ILE A 28 8.10 4.43 -21.36
CA ILE A 28 9.46 4.30 -20.81
C ILE A 28 9.79 5.36 -19.73
N PRO A 29 9.48 6.66 -19.92
CA PRO A 29 9.92 7.69 -18.98
C PRO A 29 9.19 7.65 -17.63
N PHE A 30 8.08 6.90 -17.49
CA PHE A 30 7.50 6.63 -16.18
C PHE A 30 8.44 5.77 -15.33
N PHE A 31 9.21 4.88 -15.94
CA PHE A 31 10.14 3.99 -15.24
C PHE A 31 11.56 4.55 -15.14
N VAL A 32 11.94 5.42 -16.08
CA VAL A 32 13.28 6.03 -16.15
C VAL A 32 13.19 7.50 -15.81
N PHE A 33 13.66 7.87 -14.63
CA PHE A 33 13.79 9.26 -14.22
C PHE A 33 15.15 9.81 -14.64
N LEU A 34 15.16 10.83 -15.51
CA LEU A 34 16.35 11.60 -15.84
C LEU A 34 16.03 13.09 -15.77
N GLY A 35 16.45 13.72 -14.67
CA GLY A 35 16.16 15.12 -14.42
C GLY A 35 16.60 15.60 -13.03
N SER A 36 15.96 16.64 -12.52
CA SER A 36 16.30 17.27 -11.24
C SER A 36 15.23 17.05 -10.18
N GLN A 37 15.66 16.97 -8.92
CA GLN A 37 14.78 16.89 -7.76
C GLN A 37 15.18 17.96 -6.75
N ASP A 38 14.23 18.83 -6.40
CA ASP A 38 14.42 19.89 -5.42
C ASP A 38 13.53 19.60 -4.20
N THR A 39 14.17 19.45 -3.03
CA THR A 39 13.45 19.24 -1.76
C THR A 39 13.59 20.48 -0.87
N VAL A 40 12.45 21.04 -0.46
CA VAL A 40 12.40 22.19 0.45
C VAL A 40 11.99 21.70 1.82
N ARG A 41 12.89 21.86 2.79
CA ARG A 41 12.65 21.51 4.20
C ARG A 41 12.39 22.75 5.05
N VAL A 42 11.36 22.71 5.88
CA VAL A 42 11.08 23.71 6.91
C VAL A 42 11.10 22.99 8.25
N ASN A 43 11.98 23.42 9.17
CA ASN A 43 12.18 22.76 10.47
C ASN A 43 12.51 21.26 10.37
N GLY A 44 13.30 20.87 9.38
CA GLY A 44 13.68 19.47 9.14
C GLY A 44 12.61 18.60 8.47
N VAL A 45 11.38 19.11 8.32
CA VAL A 45 10.27 18.43 7.65
C VAL A 45 10.24 18.82 6.17
N VAL A 46 10.16 17.84 5.27
CA VAL A 46 10.00 18.08 3.83
C VAL A 46 8.61 18.66 3.57
N THR A 47 8.56 19.89 3.06
CA THR A 47 7.31 20.63 2.78
C THR A 47 6.98 20.71 1.30
N ALA A 48 8.00 20.68 0.44
CA ALA A 48 7.85 20.55 -1.00
C ALA A 48 8.94 19.61 -1.53
N ASP A 49 8.57 18.77 -2.48
CA ASP A 49 9.47 17.88 -3.22
C ASP A 49 9.06 18.02 -4.68
N ASN A 50 9.78 18.83 -5.45
CA ASN A 50 9.49 19.10 -6.85
C ASN A 50 10.42 18.24 -7.70
N ARG A 51 9.85 17.47 -8.64
CA ARG A 51 10.62 16.63 -9.57
C ARG A 51 10.39 17.06 -11.01
N PHE A 52 11.47 17.31 -11.75
CA PHE A 52 11.37 17.64 -13.17
C PHE A 52 12.06 16.55 -14.00
N ASN A 53 11.29 15.77 -14.77
CA ASN A 53 11.81 14.68 -15.62
C ASN A 53 12.01 15.17 -17.06
N ILE A 54 13.19 15.71 -17.38
CA ILE A 54 13.53 16.25 -18.70
C ILE A 54 13.32 15.20 -19.80
N LEU A 55 13.76 13.96 -19.56
CA LEU A 55 13.58 12.87 -20.51
C LEU A 55 12.10 12.59 -20.77
N GLY A 56 11.28 12.59 -19.72
CA GLY A 56 9.83 12.44 -19.81
C GLY A 56 9.18 13.51 -20.68
N VAL A 57 9.57 14.78 -20.54
CA VAL A 57 9.07 15.87 -21.40
C VAL A 57 9.45 15.62 -22.86
N VAL A 58 10.73 15.35 -23.14
CA VAL A 58 11.21 15.17 -24.52
C VAL A 58 10.52 13.98 -25.20
N LEU A 59 10.49 12.81 -24.55
CA LEU A 59 9.90 11.62 -25.13
C LEU A 59 8.36 11.72 -25.23
N GLY A 60 7.71 12.36 -24.26
CA GLY A 60 6.28 12.65 -24.30
C GLY A 60 5.90 13.55 -25.49
N LEU A 61 6.64 14.64 -25.73
CA LEU A 61 6.43 15.52 -26.88
C LEU A 61 6.66 14.79 -28.22
N VAL A 62 7.69 13.93 -28.31
CA VAL A 62 7.93 13.11 -29.50
C VAL A 62 6.76 12.14 -29.74
N ALA A 63 6.27 11.46 -28.70
CA ALA A 63 5.13 10.56 -28.79
C ALA A 63 3.86 11.29 -29.28
N VAL A 64 3.60 12.49 -28.76
CA VAL A 64 2.48 13.35 -29.21
C VAL A 64 2.65 13.75 -30.68
N GLY A 65 3.84 14.19 -31.10
CA GLY A 65 4.10 14.52 -32.51
C GLY A 65 3.91 13.34 -33.46
N MET A 66 4.31 12.14 -33.04
CA MET A 66 4.06 10.90 -33.78
C MET A 66 2.58 10.56 -33.83
N ALA A 67 1.85 10.67 -32.71
CA ALA A 67 0.42 10.45 -32.63
C ALA A 67 -0.35 11.37 -33.58
N LEU A 68 -0.06 12.68 -33.55
CA LEU A 68 -0.66 13.65 -34.47
C LEU A 68 -0.39 13.30 -35.93
N SER A 69 0.82 12.84 -36.24
CA SER A 69 1.18 12.40 -37.60
C SER A 69 0.41 11.14 -38.04
N ILE A 70 0.08 10.24 -37.11
CA ILE A 70 -0.73 9.04 -37.36
C ILE A 70 -2.22 9.39 -37.52
N LEU A 71 -2.70 10.36 -36.74
CA LEU A 71 -4.11 10.77 -36.71
C LEU A 71 -4.50 11.74 -37.83
N LYS A 72 -3.53 12.31 -38.55
CA LYS A 72 -3.79 13.21 -39.68
C LYS A 72 -4.83 12.61 -40.64
N PRO A 73 -5.83 13.38 -41.10
CA PRO A 73 -6.85 12.90 -42.03
C PRO A 73 -6.26 12.32 -43.32
N SER A 74 -5.15 12.90 -43.79
CA SER A 74 -4.42 12.47 -44.99
C SER A 74 -3.62 11.19 -44.81
N ALA A 75 -3.43 10.71 -43.58
CA ALA A 75 -2.74 9.45 -43.33
C ALA A 75 -3.70 8.29 -43.61
N SER A 76 -3.43 7.51 -44.66
CA SER A 76 -4.10 6.25 -44.90
C SER A 76 -3.74 5.26 -43.77
N GLY A 77 -4.77 4.69 -43.14
CA GLY A 77 -4.56 3.78 -42.02
C GLY A 77 -5.86 3.16 -41.55
N SER A 78 -5.76 1.91 -41.08
CA SER A 78 -6.86 1.21 -40.43
C SER A 78 -7.32 1.93 -39.15
N VAL A 79 -8.57 1.67 -38.74
CA VAL A 79 -9.13 2.19 -37.49
C VAL A 79 -8.23 1.81 -36.30
N ALA A 80 -7.70 0.58 -36.28
CA ALA A 80 -6.78 0.12 -35.23
C ALA A 80 -5.52 0.99 -35.12
N ARG A 81 -4.90 1.35 -36.25
CA ARG A 81 -3.71 2.22 -36.27
C ARG A 81 -4.03 3.61 -35.70
N LYS A 82 -5.19 4.18 -36.04
CA LYS A 82 -5.63 5.48 -35.50
C LYS A 82 -5.95 5.38 -34.02
N ALA A 83 -6.60 4.31 -33.57
CA ALA A 83 -6.89 4.08 -32.15
C ALA A 83 -5.59 4.00 -31.32
N LEU A 84 -4.60 3.22 -31.77
CA LEU A 84 -3.30 3.15 -31.09
C LEU A 84 -2.55 4.48 -31.14
N GLY A 85 -2.65 5.24 -32.24
CA GLY A 85 -2.11 6.59 -32.33
C GLY A 85 -2.76 7.55 -31.31
N ALA A 86 -4.08 7.50 -31.16
CA ALA A 86 -4.80 8.28 -30.14
C ALA A 86 -4.36 7.91 -28.72
N LEU A 87 -4.26 6.61 -28.42
CA LEU A 87 -3.76 6.13 -27.14
C LEU A 87 -2.33 6.63 -26.86
N ALA A 88 -1.42 6.52 -27.84
CA ALA A 88 -0.06 7.03 -27.72
C ALA A 88 -0.02 8.54 -27.45
N GLY A 89 -0.89 9.31 -28.12
CA GLY A 89 -1.01 10.75 -27.90
C GLY A 89 -1.49 11.09 -26.49
N LEU A 90 -2.50 10.38 -25.99
CA LEU A 90 -3.00 10.54 -24.62
C LEU A 90 -1.91 10.21 -23.59
N LEU A 91 -1.23 9.07 -23.74
CA LEU A 91 -0.12 8.69 -22.87
C LEU A 91 1.02 9.72 -22.91
N GLY A 92 1.36 10.23 -24.10
CA GLY A 92 2.37 11.28 -24.27
C GLY A 92 2.01 12.59 -23.56
N VAL A 93 0.74 13.02 -23.61
CA VAL A 93 0.27 14.20 -22.87
C VAL A 93 0.34 13.97 -21.36
N VAL A 94 -0.16 12.83 -20.87
CA VAL A 94 -0.09 12.46 -19.44
C VAL A 94 1.36 12.43 -18.96
N GLN A 95 2.27 11.87 -19.77
CA GLN A 95 3.70 11.83 -19.49
C GLN A 95 4.32 13.23 -19.37
N VAL A 96 3.95 14.19 -20.24
CA VAL A 96 4.42 15.57 -20.16
C VAL A 96 3.91 16.24 -18.87
N VAL A 97 2.62 16.09 -18.55
CA VAL A 97 2.03 16.66 -17.32
C VAL A 97 2.71 16.07 -16.07
N ALA A 98 2.90 14.75 -16.02
CA ALA A 98 3.58 14.07 -14.93
C ALA A 98 5.06 14.49 -14.81
N ALA A 99 5.73 14.79 -15.92
CA ALA A 99 7.13 15.21 -15.93
C ALA A 99 7.37 16.60 -15.32
N PHE A 100 6.33 17.43 -15.17
CA PHE A 100 6.35 18.71 -14.45
C PHE A 100 5.89 18.59 -12.99
N ASP A 101 5.77 17.37 -12.45
CA ASP A 101 5.23 17.08 -11.09
C ASP A 101 3.81 17.62 -10.86
N VAL A 102 3.06 17.94 -11.92
CA VAL A 102 1.67 18.39 -11.81
C VAL A 102 0.78 17.24 -11.33
N VAL A 103 1.11 16.01 -11.73
CA VAL A 103 0.48 14.78 -11.26
C VAL A 103 1.57 13.78 -10.90
N ARG A 104 1.59 13.31 -9.65
CA ARG A 104 2.48 12.22 -9.23
C ARG A 104 1.90 10.89 -9.66
N ILE A 105 2.55 10.28 -10.65
CA ILE A 105 2.29 8.91 -11.06
C ILE A 105 3.59 8.14 -10.81
N ASP A 106 3.57 7.31 -9.78
CA ASP A 106 4.65 6.37 -9.54
C ASP A 106 4.20 5.01 -10.08
N PRO A 107 4.66 4.58 -11.28
CA PRO A 107 4.15 3.36 -11.91
C PRO A 107 4.42 2.12 -11.05
N TRP A 108 5.43 2.20 -10.19
CA TRP A 108 5.74 1.13 -9.26
C TRP A 108 4.74 1.01 -8.12
N ASP A 109 3.97 2.04 -7.80
CA ASP A 109 2.90 1.92 -6.80
C ASP A 109 1.74 1.04 -7.33
N TRP A 110 1.65 0.82 -8.66
CA TRP A 110 0.72 -0.13 -9.24
C TRP A 110 1.22 -1.57 -9.17
N LEU A 111 2.52 -1.77 -9.39
CA LEU A 111 3.14 -3.10 -9.42
C LEU A 111 3.52 -3.59 -8.01
N LEU A 112 4.00 -2.67 -7.18
CA LEU A 112 4.55 -2.87 -5.85
C LEU A 112 3.98 -1.78 -4.92
N PRO A 113 2.66 -1.80 -4.68
CA PRO A 113 1.99 -0.76 -3.91
C PRO A 113 2.55 -0.57 -2.49
N ASP A 114 3.23 -1.59 -1.97
CA ASP A 114 3.75 -1.61 -0.62
C ASP A 114 5.24 -1.25 -0.53
N ARG A 115 5.89 -0.93 -1.66
CA ARG A 115 7.33 -0.63 -1.72
C ARG A 115 7.75 0.57 -0.86
N ASN A 116 6.81 1.48 -0.64
CA ASN A 116 7.01 2.71 0.12
C ASN A 116 6.51 2.58 1.56
N LEU A 117 6.03 1.41 1.97
CA LEU A 117 5.61 1.19 3.34
C LEU A 117 6.84 1.11 4.26
N PRO A 118 6.72 1.58 5.51
CA PRO A 118 7.78 1.45 6.48
C PRO A 118 8.20 -0.01 6.65
N GLU A 119 9.49 -0.25 6.82
CA GLU A 119 9.97 -1.55 7.28
C GLU A 119 9.42 -1.82 8.69
N LEU A 120 8.99 -3.06 8.94
CA LEU A 120 8.56 -3.50 10.26
C LEU A 120 9.80 -3.82 11.08
N THR A 121 9.90 -3.24 12.26
CA THR A 121 11.05 -3.43 13.15
C THR A 121 10.83 -4.59 14.11
N TYR A 122 9.58 -4.94 14.37
CA TYR A 122 9.23 -6.06 15.22
C TYR A 122 9.24 -7.37 14.44
N THR A 123 10.03 -8.33 14.91
CA THR A 123 10.10 -9.67 14.30
C THR A 123 9.40 -10.72 15.14
N ARG A 124 9.70 -10.76 16.44
CA ARG A 124 9.08 -11.65 17.43
C ARG A 124 9.46 -11.26 18.84
N LEU A 125 8.67 -11.73 19.79
CA LEU A 125 9.02 -11.64 21.20
C LEU A 125 10.11 -12.67 21.51
N GLY A 126 11.27 -12.19 21.97
CA GLY A 126 12.36 -13.05 22.42
C GLY A 126 12.04 -13.73 23.76
N PRO A 127 12.71 -14.84 24.10
CA PRO A 127 12.53 -15.50 25.40
C PRO A 127 12.83 -14.57 26.58
N ASP A 128 13.80 -13.65 26.42
CA ASP A 128 14.24 -12.71 27.45
C ASP A 128 13.26 -11.53 27.67
N ALA A 129 12.28 -11.35 26.79
CA ALA A 129 11.25 -10.32 26.93
C ALA A 129 10.04 -10.80 27.75
N ARG A 130 9.89 -12.12 27.95
CA ARG A 130 8.80 -12.71 28.75
C ARG A 130 8.76 -12.19 30.19
N PRO A 131 9.89 -12.06 30.93
CA PRO A 131 9.89 -11.51 32.28
C PRO A 131 9.37 -10.08 32.37
N GLN A 132 9.49 -9.28 31.31
CA GLN A 132 9.04 -7.88 31.28
C GLN A 132 7.52 -7.77 31.11
N ILE A 133 6.90 -8.74 30.44
CA ILE A 133 5.43 -8.86 30.33
C ILE A 133 4.84 -9.37 31.65
N LEU A 134 5.60 -10.21 32.37
CA LEU A 134 5.23 -10.86 33.62
C LEU A 134 5.26 -9.99 34.88
N VAL A 135 5.65 -8.71 34.80
CA VAL A 135 5.97 -7.89 35.98
C VAL A 135 4.77 -7.66 36.92
N ARG A 136 3.54 -8.08 36.59
CA ARG A 136 2.35 -7.69 37.38
C ARG A 136 1.34 -8.77 37.80
N PRO A 137 1.10 -9.89 37.08
CA PRO A 137 0.13 -10.89 37.56
C PRO A 137 0.79 -12.19 38.05
N ASP A 138 0.45 -12.64 39.26
CA ASP A 138 0.85 -13.93 39.83
C ASP A 138 -0.35 -14.89 40.05
N THR A 139 -1.58 -14.39 39.92
CA THR A 139 -2.84 -15.15 40.03
C THR A 139 -3.52 -15.32 38.67
N ALA A 140 -4.36 -16.36 38.52
CA ALA A 140 -5.16 -16.58 37.32
C ALA A 140 -6.03 -15.36 36.96
N GLU A 141 -6.69 -14.75 37.96
CA GLU A 141 -7.48 -13.52 37.78
C GLU A 141 -6.62 -12.35 37.29
N GLY A 142 -5.39 -12.21 37.80
CA GLY A 142 -4.43 -11.21 37.34
C GLY A 142 -4.08 -11.38 35.86
N TYR A 143 -3.85 -12.61 35.41
CA TYR A 143 -3.61 -12.92 34.00
C TYR A 143 -4.84 -12.68 33.12
N SER A 144 -6.04 -13.07 33.56
CA SER A 144 -7.29 -12.76 32.84
C SER A 144 -7.45 -11.24 32.67
N GLY A 145 -7.30 -10.47 33.74
CA GLY A 145 -7.39 -9.02 33.70
C GLY A 145 -6.34 -8.35 32.80
N ALA A 146 -5.12 -8.91 32.73
CA ALA A 146 -4.08 -8.45 31.81
C ALA A 146 -4.43 -8.78 30.35
N LEU A 147 -4.87 -10.00 30.08
CA LEU A 147 -5.30 -10.44 28.75
C LEU A 147 -6.48 -9.62 28.24
N ARG A 148 -7.45 -9.31 29.10
CA ARG A 148 -8.60 -8.45 28.79
C ARG A 148 -8.16 -7.07 28.31
N ARG A 149 -7.28 -6.40 29.08
CA ARG A 149 -6.75 -5.07 28.72
C ARG A 149 -5.95 -5.10 27.41
N ASN A 150 -5.10 -6.11 27.25
CA ASN A 150 -4.33 -6.30 26.03
C ASN A 150 -5.23 -6.53 24.82
N LYS A 151 -6.26 -7.40 24.92
CA LYS A 151 -7.21 -7.66 23.84
C LYS A 151 -8.02 -6.41 23.43
N VAL A 152 -8.48 -5.60 24.39
CA VAL A 152 -9.16 -4.32 24.08
C VAL A 152 -8.26 -3.40 23.25
N LEU A 153 -7.01 -3.18 23.68
CA LEU A 153 -6.05 -2.32 22.97
C LEU A 153 -5.75 -2.87 21.59
N MET A 154 -5.41 -4.16 21.50
CA MET A 154 -5.06 -4.82 20.25
C MET A 154 -6.20 -4.78 19.23
N ILE A 155 -7.45 -5.05 19.63
CA ILE A 155 -8.60 -4.99 18.73
C ILE A 155 -8.84 -3.55 18.27
N THR A 156 -8.75 -2.58 19.18
CA THR A 156 -8.93 -1.15 18.85
C THR A 156 -7.89 -0.68 17.84
N TYR A 157 -6.61 -1.02 18.06
CA TYR A 157 -5.52 -0.69 17.15
C TYR A 157 -5.61 -1.42 15.82
N THR A 158 -6.01 -2.69 15.83
CA THR A 158 -6.23 -3.47 14.60
C THR A 158 -7.34 -2.85 13.75
N ARG A 159 -8.46 -2.45 14.35
CA ARG A 159 -9.53 -1.73 13.64
C ARG A 159 -9.02 -0.40 13.07
N SER A 160 -8.27 0.38 13.86
CA SER A 160 -7.66 1.63 13.37
C SER A 160 -6.72 1.43 12.18
N HIS A 161 -5.91 0.37 12.23
CA HIS A 161 -5.03 -0.04 11.12
C HIS A 161 -5.85 -0.44 9.89
N MET A 162 -6.90 -1.25 10.06
CA MET A 162 -7.77 -1.69 8.97
C MET A 162 -8.49 -0.52 8.31
N ASP A 163 -9.12 0.36 9.09
CA ASP A 163 -9.81 1.54 8.57
C ASP A 163 -8.85 2.42 7.74
N TYR A 164 -7.61 2.58 8.20
CA TYR A 164 -6.58 3.32 7.46
C TYR A 164 -6.12 2.58 6.19
N ALA A 165 -5.90 1.27 6.28
CA ALA A 165 -5.45 0.46 5.16
C ALA A 165 -6.53 0.36 4.07
N ASP A 166 -7.81 0.29 4.44
CA ASP A 166 -8.94 0.33 3.52
C ASP A 166 -9.00 1.67 2.77
N LEU A 167 -8.88 2.78 3.50
CA LEU A 167 -8.92 4.11 2.92
C LEU A 167 -7.71 4.41 2.01
N CYS A 168 -6.50 4.11 2.47
CA CYS A 168 -5.27 4.62 1.86
C CYS A 168 -4.43 3.57 1.13
N HIS A 169 -4.68 2.28 1.38
CA HIS A 169 -3.85 1.18 0.88
C HIS A 169 -4.67 0.03 0.28
N GLY A 170 -5.95 0.27 -0.06
CA GLY A 170 -6.79 -0.71 -0.76
C GLY A 170 -7.00 -2.02 0.01
N GLY A 171 -7.08 -1.95 1.34
CA GLY A 171 -7.32 -3.11 2.22
C GLY A 171 -6.13 -4.05 2.40
N ARG A 172 -4.91 -3.58 2.09
CA ARG A 172 -3.69 -4.35 2.32
C ARG A 172 -3.28 -4.30 3.80
N TYR A 173 -3.77 -5.25 4.58
CA TYR A 173 -3.43 -5.38 6.00
C TYR A 173 -2.04 -5.99 6.20
N ARG A 174 -1.32 -5.56 7.24
CA ARG A 174 0.03 -6.07 7.59
C ARG A 174 0.07 -6.81 8.93
N VAL A 175 -1.10 -7.16 9.46
CA VAL A 175 -1.29 -7.89 10.71
C VAL A 175 -2.16 -9.12 10.45
N ASP A 176 -2.04 -10.15 11.28
CA ASP A 176 -2.97 -11.28 11.30
C ASP A 176 -4.32 -10.84 11.89
N THR A 177 -5.18 -10.29 11.04
CA THR A 177 -6.46 -9.70 11.47
C THR A 177 -7.41 -10.71 12.12
N PRO A 178 -7.59 -11.97 11.62
CA PRO A 178 -8.40 -12.96 12.33
C PRO A 178 -7.94 -13.21 13.76
N GLU A 179 -6.63 -13.39 13.98
CA GLU A 179 -6.11 -13.65 15.32
C GLU A 179 -6.20 -12.41 16.21
N ALA A 180 -5.85 -11.22 15.66
CA ALA A 180 -5.87 -9.97 16.40
C ALA A 180 -7.28 -9.56 16.85
N LEU A 181 -8.29 -9.87 16.03
CA LEU A 181 -9.70 -9.58 16.32
C LEU A 181 -10.38 -10.64 17.18
N SER A 182 -9.76 -11.79 17.40
CA SER A 182 -10.36 -12.87 18.19
C SER A 182 -10.43 -12.51 19.68
N ILE A 183 -11.60 -12.71 20.28
CA ILE A 183 -11.75 -12.70 21.74
C ILE A 183 -11.56 -14.15 22.22
N PRO A 184 -10.70 -14.41 23.21
CA PRO A 184 -10.46 -15.77 23.68
C PRO A 184 -11.73 -16.42 24.25
N ASP A 185 -12.05 -17.60 23.74
CA ASP A 185 -13.25 -18.38 24.08
C ASP A 185 -13.23 -18.99 25.49
N PHE A 186 -12.05 -19.14 26.08
CA PHE A 186 -11.88 -19.62 27.45
C PHE A 186 -12.23 -18.58 28.52
N LEU A 187 -12.43 -17.32 28.15
CA LEU A 187 -12.92 -16.29 29.06
C LEU A 187 -14.41 -16.47 29.29
N ALA A 188 -14.89 -16.12 30.49
CA ALA A 188 -16.32 -16.17 30.77
C ALA A 188 -17.08 -15.21 29.84
N GLN A 189 -18.33 -15.55 29.48
CA GLN A 189 -19.13 -14.71 28.57
C GLN A 189 -19.24 -13.25 29.06
N GLU A 190 -19.38 -13.04 30.37
CA GLU A 190 -19.40 -11.71 30.98
C GLU A 190 -18.10 -10.91 30.70
N GLU A 191 -16.94 -11.58 30.70
CA GLU A 191 -15.66 -10.95 30.38
C GLU A 191 -15.56 -10.64 28.88
N GLN A 192 -16.04 -11.54 28.02
CA GLN A 192 -16.10 -11.31 26.58
C GLN A 192 -17.00 -10.11 26.25
N ASP A 193 -18.17 -10.02 26.87
CA ASP A 193 -19.11 -8.91 26.71
C ASP A 193 -18.49 -7.59 27.21
N ALA A 194 -17.76 -7.63 28.32
CA ALA A 194 -17.03 -6.47 28.84
C ALA A 194 -15.93 -5.99 27.87
N ILE A 195 -15.22 -6.90 27.19
CA ILE A 195 -14.24 -6.56 26.14
C ILE A 195 -14.95 -5.84 24.99
N VAL A 196 -16.04 -6.40 24.47
CA VAL A 196 -16.82 -5.81 23.38
C VAL A 196 -17.31 -4.41 23.75
N ALA A 197 -17.88 -4.25 24.95
CA ALA A 197 -18.38 -2.97 25.42
C ALA A 197 -17.27 -1.90 25.56
N GLU A 198 -16.06 -2.30 25.97
CA GLU A 198 -14.91 -1.39 26.05
C GLU A 198 -14.37 -1.00 24.66
N ILE A 199 -14.34 -1.95 23.71
CA ILE A 199 -13.93 -1.68 22.33
C ILE A 199 -14.87 -0.64 21.69
N GLU A 200 -16.18 -0.80 21.85
CA GLU A 200 -17.15 0.15 21.29
C GLU A 200 -17.04 1.53 21.96
N ARG A 201 -16.71 1.60 23.26
CA ARG A 201 -16.42 2.87 23.95
C ARG A 201 -15.11 3.51 23.51
N SER A 202 -14.14 2.73 23.07
CA SER A 202 -12.81 3.18 22.64
C SER A 202 -12.74 3.51 21.14
N ARG A 203 -13.86 3.38 20.42
CA ARG A 203 -13.92 3.63 18.99
C ARG A 203 -13.52 5.07 18.68
N SER A 204 -12.45 5.22 17.91
CA SER A 204 -12.01 6.51 17.38
C SER A 204 -12.68 6.79 16.05
N ASP A 205 -12.77 8.06 15.68
CA ASP A 205 -13.21 8.44 14.33
C ASP A 205 -12.26 7.82 13.29
N PRO A 206 -12.79 7.35 12.14
CA PRO A 206 -11.96 6.83 11.09
C PRO A 206 -11.01 7.92 10.57
N PRO A 207 -9.80 7.55 10.14
CA PRO A 207 -8.88 8.52 9.55
C PRO A 207 -9.52 9.19 8.33
N SER A 208 -9.30 10.50 8.16
CA SER A 208 -9.85 11.26 7.03
C SER A 208 -8.81 11.58 5.95
N GLU A 209 -7.52 11.32 6.20
CA GLU A 209 -6.42 11.76 5.34
C GLU A 209 -5.37 10.68 5.14
N CYS A 210 -4.89 10.56 3.90
CA CYS A 210 -3.74 9.75 3.53
C CYS A 210 -2.50 10.63 3.44
N GLY A 211 -1.56 10.47 4.38
CA GLY A 211 -0.31 11.23 4.38
C GLY A 211 0.86 10.43 4.96
N PRO A 212 2.12 10.77 4.60
CA PRO A 212 3.29 9.97 4.95
C PRO A 212 3.46 9.73 6.45
N ARG A 213 3.13 10.72 7.28
CA ARG A 213 3.17 10.58 8.75
C ARG A 213 2.16 9.55 9.25
N GLN A 214 0.95 9.56 8.70
CA GLN A 214 -0.09 8.61 9.07
C GLN A 214 0.25 7.21 8.54
N THR A 215 0.78 7.09 7.32
CA THR A 215 1.30 5.83 6.78
C THR A 215 2.42 5.27 7.66
N ALA A 216 3.39 6.09 8.07
CA ALA A 216 4.49 5.67 8.94
C ALA A 216 4.00 5.09 10.28
N ARG A 217 2.96 5.72 10.84
CA ARG A 217 2.35 5.27 12.09
C ARG A 217 1.49 4.02 11.87
N GLN A 218 0.47 4.11 11.03
CA GLN A 218 -0.58 3.10 10.88
C GLN A 218 -0.10 1.84 10.15
N MET A 219 0.79 1.98 9.17
CA MET A 219 1.34 0.85 8.41
C MET A 219 2.70 0.39 8.92
N GLY A 220 3.30 1.09 9.88
CA GLY A 220 4.62 0.80 10.46
C GLY A 220 4.53 0.55 11.96
N SER A 221 4.73 1.60 12.76
CA SER A 221 4.88 1.45 14.21
C SER A 221 3.69 0.79 14.91
N LEU A 222 2.46 1.06 14.45
CA LEU A 222 1.26 0.45 15.02
C LEU A 222 1.17 -1.05 14.68
N VAL A 223 1.62 -1.44 13.48
CA VAL A 223 1.71 -2.85 13.08
C VAL A 223 2.71 -3.59 13.97
N ASP A 224 3.87 -2.98 14.23
CA ASP A 224 4.86 -3.51 15.18
C ASP A 224 4.29 -3.66 16.60
N GLU A 225 3.48 -2.69 17.05
CA GLU A 225 2.81 -2.73 18.36
C GLU A 225 1.76 -3.85 18.42
N ILE A 226 0.90 -3.97 17.41
CA ILE A 226 -0.10 -5.05 17.30
C ILE A 226 0.57 -6.42 17.29
N ASN A 227 1.63 -6.61 16.51
CA ASN A 227 2.34 -7.90 16.44
C ASN A 227 3.03 -8.25 17.76
N ARG A 228 3.51 -7.24 18.50
CA ARG A 228 4.03 -7.44 19.86
C ARG A 228 2.95 -7.85 20.84
N ASP A 229 1.79 -7.19 20.76
CA ASP A 229 0.65 -7.50 21.62
C ASP A 229 0.07 -8.89 21.31
N LEU A 230 0.08 -9.31 20.05
CA LEU A 230 -0.27 -10.68 19.63
C LEU A 230 0.61 -11.71 20.34
N ASP A 231 1.94 -11.58 20.24
CA ASP A 231 2.87 -12.50 20.91
C ASP A 231 2.72 -12.45 22.44
N ALA A 232 2.50 -11.27 23.01
CA ALA A 232 2.24 -11.11 24.44
C ALA A 232 0.94 -11.84 24.86
N SER A 233 -0.10 -11.79 24.03
CA SER A 233 -1.39 -12.43 24.31
C SER A 233 -1.30 -13.96 24.35
N VAL A 234 -0.47 -14.56 23.47
CA VAL A 234 -0.16 -15.99 23.49
C VAL A 234 0.43 -16.39 24.84
N PHE A 235 1.40 -15.63 25.30
CA PHE A 235 2.06 -15.88 26.57
C PHE A 235 1.13 -15.69 27.77
N LEU A 236 0.33 -14.62 27.79
CA LEU A 236 -0.67 -14.38 28.85
C LEU A 236 -1.71 -15.50 28.92
N LYS A 237 -2.15 -16.01 27.78
CA LYS A 237 -3.05 -17.17 27.67
C LYS A 237 -2.43 -18.43 28.27
N GLU A 238 -1.18 -18.74 27.92
CA GLU A 238 -0.48 -19.93 28.44
C GLU A 238 -0.39 -19.91 29.97
N GLU A 239 0.04 -18.78 30.55
CA GLU A 239 0.15 -18.65 32.01
C GLU A 239 -1.22 -18.63 32.69
N TYR A 240 -2.24 -17.99 32.10
CA TYR A 240 -3.61 -18.06 32.62
C TYR A 240 -4.09 -19.51 32.74
N LEU A 241 -4.00 -20.29 31.66
CA LEU A 241 -4.48 -21.68 31.64
C LEU A 241 -3.72 -22.55 32.65
N LYS A 242 -2.40 -22.37 32.74
CA LYS A 242 -1.56 -23.07 33.71
C LYS A 242 -1.96 -22.78 35.16
N ARG A 243 -2.27 -21.53 35.49
CA ARG A 243 -2.68 -21.15 36.85
C ARG A 243 -4.12 -21.56 37.16
N ALA A 244 -5.02 -21.47 36.19
CA ALA A 244 -6.41 -21.90 36.33
C ALA A 244 -6.52 -23.42 36.58
N GLN A 245 -5.64 -24.23 35.98
CA GLN A 245 -5.60 -25.69 36.20
C GLN A 245 -4.98 -26.10 37.55
N ALA A 246 -4.25 -25.20 38.19
CA ALA A 246 -3.58 -25.48 39.47
C ALA A 246 -4.46 -25.15 40.70
N GLN A 247 -5.65 -24.59 40.47
CA GLN A 247 -6.66 -24.25 41.48
C GLN A 247 -7.74 -25.33 41.54
#